data_AF-A0A3P8SBN0-F1
#
_entry.id   AF-A0A3P8SBN0-F1
#
_cell.length_a   1.000
_cell.length_b   1.000
_cell.length_c   1.000
_cell.angle_alpha   90.00
_cell.angle_beta   90.00
_cell.angle_gamma   90.00
#
_symmetry.space_group_name_H-M   'P 1'
#
loop_
_entity.id
_entity.type
_entity.pdbx_description
1 polymer ?
#
loop_
_entity_poly.entity_id
_entity_poly.type
_entity_poly.pdbx_seq_one_letter_code
_entity_poly.pdbx_strand_id
1 'polypeptide(L)'
;MRSPSSPPPAEALLHSQFASWGSGGGGNNNSCPNSPGGPGGMSPAVSPTPVPASSYALTLTHTHIHVQRLAPRPGKEARLLLPLAELVGCSCPRLPAPPLLVLYWYPPGKRRKGVSRRRQVRAYLAESRPEAERWSAAVQCLLRGVSVTADTEFSRSLLPRPRRLLLLVNPFSGRGQAMQWCQTHILPMIREANISYNLIQTERQNHARELIREISLPEWDGIIIISGDGLLHEVINGLMERPDWEQAIKTPVGILPCGSGNALAGSINHHAG
;
A
#
# COMPACT_ATOMS: atom_id res chain seq x y z
N MET A 1 -30.72 23.11 13.47
CA MET A 1 -29.81 22.36 12.56
C MET A 1 -28.39 22.57 13.05
N ARG A 2 -27.80 21.59 13.75
CA ARG A 2 -26.43 21.72 14.28
C ARG A 2 -25.45 21.53 13.12
N SER A 3 -24.57 22.49 12.94
CA SER A 3 -23.35 22.37 12.14
C SER A 3 -22.58 21.13 12.61
N PRO A 4 -22.08 20.25 11.72
CA PRO A 4 -21.17 19.21 12.13
C PRO A 4 -19.82 19.85 12.41
N SER A 5 -19.50 19.99 13.69
CA SER A 5 -18.24 20.52 14.20
C SER A 5 -17.04 19.73 13.66
N SER A 6 -15.86 20.38 13.68
CA SER A 6 -14.58 19.67 13.69
C SER A 6 -14.62 18.53 14.72
N PRO A 7 -13.93 17.40 14.46
CA PRO A 7 -13.90 16.33 15.45
C PRO A 7 -13.31 16.89 16.75
N PRO A 8 -13.79 16.45 17.93
CA PRO A 8 -13.28 16.95 19.19
C PRO A 8 -11.75 16.71 19.27
N PRO A 9 -10.97 17.64 19.85
CA PRO A 9 -9.51 17.56 19.91
C PRO A 9 -8.99 16.31 20.62
N ALA A 10 -9.83 15.60 21.39
CA ALA A 10 -9.49 14.37 22.10
C ALA A 10 -9.27 13.14 21.19
N GLU A 11 -9.69 13.16 19.92
CA GLU A 11 -9.53 12.02 18.99
C GLU A 11 -8.44 12.23 17.93
N ALA A 12 -7.87 13.43 17.85
CA ALA A 12 -6.87 13.78 16.85
C ALA A 12 -5.46 13.37 17.30
N LEU A 13 -4.83 12.48 16.55
CA LEU A 13 -3.44 12.05 16.75
C LEU A 13 -2.44 13.02 16.12
N LEU A 14 -2.77 13.54 14.92
CA LEU A 14 -1.97 14.54 14.23
C LEU A 14 -2.89 15.52 13.51
N HIS A 15 -2.47 16.79 13.49
CA HIS A 15 -3.11 17.84 12.72
C HIS A 15 -2.03 18.72 12.06
N SER A 16 -2.11 18.87 10.74
CA SER A 16 -1.14 19.64 9.95
C SER A 16 -1.81 20.26 8.74
N GLN A 17 -1.23 21.34 8.24
CA GLN A 17 -1.64 21.97 7.00
C GLN A 17 -0.77 21.50 5.84
N PHE A 18 -1.39 21.29 4.69
CA PHE A 18 -0.73 20.83 3.48
C PHE A 18 -1.16 21.65 2.27
N ALA A 19 -0.25 21.84 1.33
CA ALA A 19 -0.55 22.37 0.03
C ALA A 19 -1.00 21.27 -0.95
N SER A 20 -1.76 21.68 -1.97
CA SER A 20 -2.19 20.80 -3.05
C SER A 20 -0.97 20.45 -3.90
N TRP A 21 -0.70 19.16 -4.05
CA TRP A 21 0.25 18.70 -5.06
C TRP A 21 -0.50 18.43 -6.37
N GLY A 22 -0.25 19.26 -7.39
CA GLY A 22 -0.88 19.16 -8.70
C GLY A 22 -0.84 20.49 -9.45
N SER A 23 -0.05 20.51 -10.53
CA SER A 23 0.07 21.61 -11.49
C SER A 23 -1.30 22.01 -12.05
N GLY A 24 -1.44 23.28 -12.46
CA GLY A 24 -2.70 23.86 -12.91
C GLY A 24 -3.49 23.00 -13.90
N GLY A 25 -4.81 22.98 -13.73
CA GLY A 25 -5.77 22.50 -14.73
C GLY A 25 -6.03 20.99 -14.75
N GLY A 26 -7.22 20.58 -14.28
CA GLY A 26 -8.00 19.46 -14.84
C GLY A 26 -7.44 18.02 -14.82
N GLY A 27 -6.22 17.76 -14.37
CA GLY A 27 -5.58 16.44 -14.45
C GLY A 27 -5.84 15.55 -13.25
N ASN A 28 -6.16 14.28 -13.51
CA ASN A 28 -6.42 13.22 -12.53
C ASN A 28 -5.22 12.99 -11.59
N ASN A 29 -5.40 13.11 -10.26
CA ASN A 29 -4.36 12.96 -9.21
C ASN A 29 -3.74 11.55 -9.08
N ASN A 30 -3.96 10.66 -10.06
CA ASN A 30 -3.57 9.24 -10.00
C ASN A 30 -2.14 8.95 -10.49
N SER A 31 -1.38 9.96 -10.94
CA SER A 31 0.00 9.79 -11.40
C SER A 31 0.98 9.72 -10.23
N CYS A 32 1.72 8.61 -10.16
CA CYS A 32 2.82 8.44 -9.20
C CYS A 32 4.04 9.27 -9.65
N PRO A 33 4.77 9.93 -8.75
CA PRO A 33 5.98 10.67 -9.11
C PRO A 33 7.21 9.79 -9.43
N ASN A 34 7.13 8.46 -9.31
CA ASN A 34 8.27 7.53 -9.45
C ASN A 34 8.31 6.76 -10.79
N SER A 35 8.01 7.40 -11.92
CA SER A 35 8.30 6.83 -13.24
C SER A 35 9.64 7.38 -13.74
N PRO A 36 10.64 6.54 -14.08
CA PRO A 36 11.86 7.01 -14.71
C PRO A 36 11.54 7.37 -16.17
N GLY A 37 11.32 8.65 -16.43
CA GLY A 37 11.26 9.20 -17.79
C GLY A 37 12.66 9.42 -18.33
N GLY A 38 12.93 8.96 -19.56
CA GLY A 38 14.19 9.11 -20.27
C GLY A 38 14.60 10.56 -20.56
N PRO A 39 15.81 10.76 -21.15
CA PRO A 39 16.52 12.03 -21.12
C PRO A 39 15.92 13.01 -22.13
N GLY A 40 15.60 14.22 -21.68
CA GLY A 40 15.15 15.30 -22.55
C GLY A 40 15.40 16.66 -21.93
N GLY A 41 16.49 17.31 -22.38
CA GLY A 41 16.60 18.77 -22.57
C GLY A 41 16.61 19.67 -21.32
N MET A 42 17.80 20.12 -20.94
CA MET A 42 18.01 21.28 -20.06
C MET A 42 17.60 22.58 -20.76
N SER A 43 16.91 23.47 -20.06
CA SER A 43 17.16 24.93 -20.09
C SER A 43 16.57 25.61 -18.85
N PRO A 44 17.23 26.64 -18.29
CA PRO A 44 16.91 27.19 -16.98
C PRO A 44 16.02 28.44 -17.10
N ALA A 45 14.99 28.53 -16.26
CA ALA A 45 14.33 29.80 -15.96
C ALA A 45 14.01 29.84 -14.45
N VAL A 46 14.90 30.50 -13.71
CA VAL A 46 14.66 30.87 -12.32
C VAL A 46 13.64 32.01 -12.32
N SER A 47 12.46 31.76 -11.76
CA SER A 47 11.54 32.78 -11.27
C SER A 47 11.02 32.31 -9.92
N PRO A 48 10.79 33.22 -8.94
CA PRO A 48 10.50 32.85 -7.56
C PRO A 48 9.11 32.22 -7.50
N THR A 49 9.06 30.91 -7.27
CA THR A 49 7.79 30.21 -7.08
C THR A 49 7.15 30.70 -5.78
N PRO A 50 5.90 31.20 -5.82
CA PRO A 50 5.20 31.56 -4.59
C PRO A 50 5.01 30.30 -3.76
N VAL A 51 5.30 30.40 -2.47
CA VAL A 51 5.04 29.35 -1.47
C VAL A 51 3.58 28.91 -1.66
N PRO A 52 3.31 27.64 -2.01
CA PRO A 52 1.94 27.24 -2.32
C PRO A 52 1.13 27.37 -1.04
N ALA A 53 0.13 28.24 -1.04
CA ALA A 53 -0.74 28.46 0.12
C ALA A 53 -1.34 27.13 0.59
N SER A 54 -1.24 26.86 1.89
CA SER A 54 -1.86 25.71 2.55
C SER A 54 -3.34 25.66 2.17
N SER A 55 -3.71 24.61 1.44
CA SER A 55 -5.05 24.46 0.84
C SER A 55 -5.86 23.37 1.50
N TYR A 56 -5.21 22.52 2.28
CA TYR A 56 -5.82 21.44 3.03
C TYR A 56 -5.34 21.44 4.48
N ALA A 57 -6.24 21.13 5.41
CA ALA A 57 -5.91 20.72 6.77
C ALA A 57 -6.21 19.22 6.88
N LEU A 58 -5.20 18.44 7.26
CA LEU A 58 -5.34 17.00 7.46
C LEU A 58 -5.38 16.73 8.97
N THR A 59 -6.30 15.87 9.39
CA THR A 59 -6.38 15.38 10.77
C THR A 59 -6.40 13.85 10.77
N LEU A 60 -5.44 13.23 11.44
CA LEU A 60 -5.34 11.78 11.59
C LEU A 60 -6.04 11.37 12.89
N THR A 61 -6.94 10.41 12.82
CA THR A 61 -7.54 9.72 13.98
C THR A 61 -7.19 8.24 13.91
N HIS A 62 -7.53 7.45 14.93
CA HIS A 62 -7.30 6.01 14.93
C HIS A 62 -8.04 5.24 13.82
N THR A 63 -9.07 5.84 13.22
CA THR A 63 -9.92 5.17 12.23
C THR A 63 -9.99 5.87 10.88
N HIS A 64 -9.74 7.18 10.82
CA HIS A 64 -9.92 7.98 9.61
C HIS A 64 -8.81 9.02 9.42
N ILE A 65 -8.60 9.40 8.16
CA ILE A 65 -7.91 10.64 7.80
C ILE A 65 -8.97 11.63 7.33
N HIS A 66 -9.14 12.71 8.09
CA HIS A 66 -10.03 13.82 7.74
C HIS A 66 -9.25 14.82 6.90
N VAL A 67 -9.70 15.06 5.67
CA VAL A 67 -9.12 16.05 4.77
C VAL A 67 -10.12 17.20 4.65
N GLN A 68 -9.77 18.37 5.15
CA GLN A 68 -10.57 19.59 5.05
C GLN A 68 -9.92 20.57 4.08
N ARG A 69 -10.66 21.14 3.15
CA ARG A 69 -10.16 22.18 2.24
C ARG A 69 -10.35 23.56 2.87
N LEU A 70 -9.27 24.34 2.98
CA LEU A 70 -9.26 25.64 3.65
C LEU A 70 -9.94 26.74 2.82
N ALA A 71 -9.89 26.64 1.48
CA ALA A 71 -10.61 27.50 0.55
C ALA A 71 -11.50 26.66 -0.40
N PRO A 72 -12.74 26.30 0.01
CA PRO A 72 -13.64 25.49 -0.80
C PRO A 72 -14.16 26.27 -2.01
N ARG A 73 -14.16 25.64 -3.19
CA ARG A 73 -14.87 26.19 -4.37
C ARG A 73 -16.37 25.94 -4.18
N PRO A 74 -17.25 26.87 -4.58
CA PRO A 74 -18.70 26.65 -4.50
C PRO A 74 -19.09 25.37 -5.25
N GLY A 75 -19.89 24.51 -4.60
CA GLY A 75 -20.40 23.25 -5.19
C GLY A 75 -19.51 22.01 -5.06
N LYS A 76 -18.34 22.08 -4.41
CA LYS A 76 -17.53 20.88 -4.07
C LYS A 76 -17.53 20.61 -2.58
N GLU A 77 -17.58 19.33 -2.20
CA GLU A 77 -17.47 18.90 -0.80
C GLU A 77 -16.21 19.50 -0.15
N ALA A 78 -16.41 20.23 0.94
CA ALA A 78 -15.33 20.90 1.67
C ALA A 78 -14.51 19.94 2.54
N ARG A 79 -15.05 18.75 2.81
CA ARG A 79 -14.46 17.75 3.71
C ARG A 79 -14.57 16.36 3.10
N LEU A 80 -13.49 15.60 3.18
CA LEU A 80 -13.41 14.20 2.78
C LEU A 80 -12.98 13.36 3.98
N LEU A 81 -13.65 12.23 4.17
CA LEU A 81 -13.31 11.22 5.18
C LEU A 81 -12.71 10.02 4.47
N LEU A 82 -11.48 9.67 4.81
CA LEU A 82 -10.78 8.52 4.27
C LEU A 82 -10.63 7.46 5.37
N PRO A 83 -11.36 6.34 5.32
CA PRO A 83 -11.22 5.27 6.31
C PRO A 83 -9.83 4.62 6.23
N LEU A 84 -9.17 4.43 7.37
CA LEU A 84 -7.90 3.72 7.43
C LEU A 84 -8.03 2.24 7.02
N ALA A 85 -9.22 1.66 7.19
CA ALA A 85 -9.52 0.30 6.73
C ALA A 85 -9.41 0.13 5.20
N GLU A 86 -9.44 1.22 4.43
CA GLU A 86 -9.27 1.21 2.97
C GLU A 86 -7.88 1.66 2.51
N LEU A 87 -7.08 2.17 3.45
CA LEU A 87 -5.73 2.66 3.21
C LEU A 87 -4.75 1.48 3.23
N VAL A 88 -4.02 1.30 2.14
CA VAL A 88 -3.01 0.22 2.03
C VAL A 88 -1.67 0.67 2.57
N GLY A 89 -1.33 1.95 2.37
CA GLY A 89 -0.08 2.49 2.89
C GLY A 89 0.15 3.94 2.52
N CYS A 90 1.33 4.41 2.87
CA CYS A 90 1.80 5.75 2.57
C CYS A 90 3.29 5.76 2.25
N SER A 91 3.72 6.75 1.48
CA SER A 91 5.14 6.98 1.20
C SER A 91 5.50 8.46 1.30
N CYS A 92 6.76 8.69 1.69
CA CYS A 92 7.41 9.99 1.58
C CYS A 92 8.58 9.83 0.59
N PRO A 93 8.45 10.33 -0.66
CA PRO A 93 9.52 10.27 -1.65
C PRO A 93 10.79 10.96 -1.15
N ARG A 94 11.95 10.29 -1.27
CA ARG A 94 13.26 10.84 -0.89
C ARG A 94 13.72 11.92 -1.88
N LEU A 95 14.77 12.67 -1.52
CA LEU A 95 15.42 13.62 -2.41
C LEU A 95 15.77 12.95 -3.76
N PRO A 96 15.61 13.65 -4.89
CA PRO A 96 15.35 15.09 -5.05
C PRO A 96 13.86 15.50 -5.05
N ALA A 97 12.93 14.58 -4.77
CA ALA A 97 11.51 14.90 -4.76
C ALA A 97 11.14 15.91 -3.64
N PRO A 98 10.07 16.70 -3.81
CA PRO A 98 9.57 17.60 -2.77
C PRO A 98 9.06 16.83 -1.53
N PRO A 99 8.87 17.51 -0.38
CA PRO A 99 8.35 16.90 0.84
C PRO A 99 6.87 16.51 0.69
N LEU A 100 6.61 15.38 0.05
CA LEU A 100 5.27 14.88 -0.20
C LEU A 100 4.88 13.80 0.82
N LEU A 101 3.64 13.88 1.28
CA LEU A 101 2.91 12.77 1.88
C LEU A 101 2.03 12.15 0.78
N VAL A 102 2.37 10.93 0.36
CA VAL A 102 1.58 10.18 -0.62
C VAL A 102 0.80 9.08 0.09
N LEU A 103 -0.51 9.06 -0.11
CA LEU A 103 -1.43 8.06 0.45
C LEU A 103 -1.93 7.14 -0.68
N TYR A 104 -1.95 5.83 -0.43
CA TYR A 104 -2.45 4.81 -1.35
C TYR A 104 -3.65 4.11 -0.72
N TRP A 105 -4.85 4.25 -1.32
CA TRP A 105 -6.04 3.55 -0.84
C TRP A 105 -6.80 2.87 -1.98
N TYR A 106 -7.60 1.86 -1.59
CA TYR A 106 -8.30 0.95 -2.47
C TYR A 106 -9.76 0.84 -2.00
N PRO A 107 -10.58 1.89 -2.22
CA PRO A 107 -11.97 1.91 -1.79
C PRO A 107 -12.81 0.94 -2.64
N PRO A 108 -13.91 0.40 -2.07
CA PRO A 108 -14.85 -0.43 -2.81
C PRO A 108 -15.50 0.36 -3.95
N GLY A 109 -15.48 -0.20 -5.14
CA GLY A 109 -16.11 0.34 -6.33
C GLY A 109 -17.59 -0.04 -6.43
N LYS A 110 -18.38 0.84 -7.06
CA LYS A 110 -19.80 0.58 -7.33
C LYS A 110 -19.94 -0.34 -8.54
N ARG A 111 -20.06 -1.66 -8.32
CA ARG A 111 -20.42 -2.64 -9.38
C ARG A 111 -21.65 -3.45 -8.98
N ARG A 112 -22.40 -3.91 -9.99
CA ARG A 112 -23.63 -4.70 -9.85
C ARG A 112 -23.42 -6.12 -9.30
N LYS A 113 -22.20 -6.68 -9.40
CA LYS A 113 -21.80 -7.98 -8.82
C LYS A 113 -20.35 -7.92 -8.33
N GLY A 114 -20.13 -8.32 -7.08
CA GLY A 114 -18.82 -8.37 -6.42
C GLY A 114 -18.29 -7.00 -5.97
N VAL A 115 -17.33 -7.03 -5.04
CA VAL A 115 -16.61 -5.84 -4.55
C VAL A 115 -15.32 -5.70 -5.35
N SER A 116 -15.28 -4.76 -6.29
CA SER A 116 -14.03 -4.41 -7.00
C SER A 116 -13.42 -3.20 -6.34
N ARG A 117 -12.19 -3.27 -5.84
CA ARG A 117 -11.48 -2.09 -5.34
C ARG A 117 -10.73 -1.38 -6.45
N ARG A 118 -10.66 -0.05 -6.41
CA ARG A 118 -9.94 0.75 -7.42
C ARG A 118 -8.83 1.57 -6.78
N ARG A 119 -7.58 1.35 -7.18
CA ARG A 119 -6.44 2.15 -6.74
C ARG A 119 -6.69 3.65 -6.90
N GLN A 120 -6.51 4.41 -5.82
CA GLN A 120 -6.51 5.87 -5.83
C GLN A 120 -5.29 6.39 -5.07
N VAL A 121 -4.73 7.49 -5.56
CA VAL A 121 -3.54 8.14 -4.98
C VAL A 121 -3.82 9.60 -4.70
N ARG A 122 -3.37 10.08 -3.54
CA ARG A 122 -3.41 11.50 -3.16
C ARG A 122 -2.02 11.83 -2.66
N ALA A 123 -1.48 12.91 -3.19
CA ALA A 123 -0.25 13.50 -2.71
C ALA A 123 -0.59 14.87 -2.09
N TYR A 124 0.01 15.12 -0.94
CA TYR A 124 -0.09 16.37 -0.20
C TYR A 124 1.31 16.91 0.01
N LEU A 125 1.52 18.19 -0.29
CA LEU A 125 2.80 18.85 -0.10
C LEU A 125 2.86 19.37 1.34
N ALA A 126 3.78 18.83 2.13
CA ALA A 126 4.03 19.26 3.50
C ALA A 126 4.88 20.54 3.52
N GLU A 127 4.84 21.28 4.62
CA GLU A 127 5.69 22.46 4.81
C GLU A 127 7.17 22.06 4.91
N SER A 128 7.41 20.88 5.50
CA SER A 128 8.76 20.35 5.68
C SER A 128 8.83 18.83 5.45
N ARG A 129 10.02 18.33 5.12
CA ARG A 129 10.27 16.89 4.97
C ARG A 129 10.09 16.12 6.29
N PRO A 130 10.59 16.60 7.45
CA PRO A 130 10.32 15.95 8.74
C PRO A 130 8.83 15.83 9.04
N GLU A 131 8.01 16.80 8.65
CA GLU A 131 6.56 16.71 8.80
C GLU A 131 5.96 15.58 7.94
N ALA A 132 6.32 15.50 6.65
CA ALA A 132 5.87 14.40 5.79
C ALA A 132 6.30 13.02 6.32
N GLU A 133 7.52 12.92 6.87
CA GLU A 133 8.04 11.70 7.47
C GLU A 133 7.32 11.35 8.78
N ARG A 134 7.03 12.33 9.63
CA ARG A 134 6.22 12.17 10.85
C ARG A 134 4.84 11.63 10.54
N TRP A 135 4.16 12.20 9.54
CA TRP A 135 2.86 11.71 9.07
C TRP A 135 2.94 10.30 8.50
N SER A 136 3.96 10.03 7.68
CA SER A 136 4.18 8.69 7.14
C SER A 136 4.42 7.66 8.25
N ALA A 137 5.17 8.01 9.30
CA ALA A 137 5.38 7.14 10.45
C ALA A 137 4.08 6.91 11.23
N ALA A 138 3.31 7.95 11.50
CA ALA A 138 2.04 7.83 12.24
C ALA A 138 1.02 6.93 11.53
N VAL A 139 0.84 7.13 10.22
CA VAL A 139 -0.03 6.28 9.40
C VAL A 139 0.45 4.83 9.41
N GLN A 140 1.75 4.60 9.29
CA GLN A 140 2.31 3.25 9.34
C GLN A 140 2.17 2.59 10.71
N CYS A 141 2.28 3.34 11.81
CA CYS A 141 2.01 2.83 13.15
C CYS A 141 0.57 2.29 13.25
N LEU A 142 -0.40 3.08 12.80
CA LEU A 142 -1.82 2.69 12.82
C LEU A 142 -2.09 1.46 11.93
N LEU A 143 -1.58 1.46 10.69
CA LEU A 143 -1.75 0.32 9.77
C LEU A 143 -1.09 -0.97 10.28
N ARG A 144 -0.06 -0.85 11.13
CA ARG A 144 0.64 -1.98 11.73
C ARG A 144 0.12 -2.35 13.12
N GLY A 145 -0.94 -1.68 13.60
CA GLY A 145 -1.58 -1.97 14.89
C GLY A 145 -0.77 -1.55 16.11
N VAL A 146 0.16 -0.60 15.98
CA VAL A 146 0.89 -0.04 17.12
C VAL A 146 -0.06 0.88 17.90
N SER A 147 -0.15 0.69 19.22
CA SER A 147 -0.94 1.56 20.09
C SER A 147 -0.30 2.95 20.17
N VAL A 148 -1.05 3.98 19.76
CA VAL A 148 -0.56 5.36 19.71
C VAL A 148 -1.54 6.31 20.39
N THR A 149 -1.00 7.33 21.04
CA THR A 149 -1.73 8.41 21.74
C THR A 149 -1.40 9.78 21.12
N ALA A 150 -2.14 10.82 21.51
CA ALA A 150 -1.90 12.19 21.01
C ALA A 150 -0.48 12.72 21.35
N ASP A 151 0.09 12.28 22.48
CA ASP A 151 1.42 12.69 22.94
C ASP A 151 2.57 11.86 22.34
N THR A 152 2.27 10.90 21.46
CA THR A 152 3.29 10.02 20.87
C THR A 152 4.16 10.77 19.87
N GLU A 153 5.48 10.75 20.07
CA GLU A 153 6.45 11.28 19.10
C GLU A 153 6.64 10.33 17.91
N PHE A 154 5.88 10.52 16.84
CA PHE A 154 5.98 9.68 15.65
C PHE A 154 7.33 9.84 14.95
N SER A 155 8.11 8.77 14.96
CA SER A 155 9.41 8.66 14.30
C SER A 155 9.59 7.29 13.68
N ARG A 156 10.57 7.14 12.79
CA ARG A 156 10.81 5.88 12.07
C ARG A 156 11.26 4.74 13.00
N SER A 157 11.87 5.05 14.14
CA SER A 157 12.31 4.09 15.16
C SER A 157 11.14 3.45 15.92
N LEU A 158 9.98 4.10 15.96
CA LEU A 158 8.76 3.58 16.57
C LEU A 158 8.08 2.49 15.73
N LEU A 159 8.46 2.36 14.46
CA LEU A 159 7.88 1.37 13.55
C LEU A 159 8.49 -0.01 13.81
N PRO A 160 7.68 -1.07 13.88
CA PRO A 160 8.21 -2.43 13.95
C PRO A 160 8.95 -2.76 12.65
N ARG A 161 9.73 -3.85 12.67
CA ARG A 161 10.42 -4.33 11.47
C ARG A 161 9.43 -4.48 10.30
N PRO A 162 9.81 -4.12 9.06
CA PRO A 162 8.97 -4.36 7.90
C PRO A 162 8.66 -5.85 7.76
N ARG A 163 7.44 -6.15 7.31
CA ARG A 163 7.08 -7.52 6.95
C ARG A 163 7.88 -7.97 5.73
N ARG A 164 8.35 -9.22 5.72
CA ARG A 164 9.07 -9.85 4.60
C ARG A 164 8.24 -11.01 4.06
N LEU A 165 7.87 -10.94 2.78
CA LEU A 165 7.10 -11.99 2.10
C LEU A 165 7.96 -12.75 1.07
N LEU A 166 7.77 -14.06 1.01
CA LEU A 166 8.29 -14.88 -0.09
C LEU A 166 7.21 -14.99 -1.17
N LEU A 167 7.47 -14.47 -2.37
CA LEU A 167 6.58 -14.56 -3.52
C LEU A 167 7.07 -15.69 -4.44
N LEU A 168 6.23 -16.68 -4.67
CA LEU A 168 6.49 -17.76 -5.62
C LEU A 168 5.58 -17.58 -6.83
N VAL A 169 6.16 -17.41 -8.02
CA VAL A 169 5.41 -17.21 -9.27
C VAL A 169 5.72 -18.32 -10.27
N ASN A 170 4.68 -18.93 -10.83
CA ASN A 170 4.83 -19.77 -12.00
C ASN A 170 4.48 -18.96 -13.26
N PRO A 171 5.46 -18.59 -14.10
CA PRO A 171 5.26 -17.70 -15.24
C PRO A 171 4.31 -18.30 -16.29
N PHE A 172 4.26 -19.63 -16.40
CA PHE A 172 3.43 -20.36 -17.36
C PHE A 172 1.99 -20.57 -16.88
N SER A 173 1.64 -20.08 -15.69
CA SER A 173 0.28 -20.24 -15.15
C SER A 173 -0.78 -19.52 -15.98
N GLY A 174 -1.94 -20.16 -16.12
CA GLY A 174 -3.09 -19.61 -16.83
C GLY A 174 -2.81 -19.46 -18.32
N ARG A 175 -2.82 -18.22 -18.82
CA ARG A 175 -2.50 -17.87 -20.22
C ARG A 175 -1.02 -17.50 -20.43
N GLY A 176 -0.14 -17.90 -19.50
CA GLY A 176 1.28 -17.50 -19.52
C GLY A 176 1.53 -16.03 -19.17
N GLN A 177 0.56 -15.37 -18.53
CA GLN A 177 0.62 -13.94 -18.19
C GLN A 177 0.89 -13.69 -16.70
N ALA A 178 1.05 -14.73 -15.88
CA ALA A 178 1.18 -14.60 -14.43
C ALA A 178 2.35 -13.69 -14.01
N MET A 179 3.48 -13.80 -14.70
CA MET A 179 4.66 -12.96 -14.44
C MET A 179 4.39 -11.48 -14.78
N GLN A 180 3.71 -11.21 -15.90
CA GLN A 180 3.31 -9.86 -16.29
C GLN A 180 2.36 -9.26 -15.25
N TRP A 181 1.32 -10.01 -14.85
CA TRP A 181 0.36 -9.59 -13.82
C TRP A 181 1.04 -9.34 -12.47
N CYS A 182 2.00 -10.18 -12.11
CA CYS A 182 2.82 -10.00 -10.92
C CYS A 182 3.51 -8.63 -10.95
N GLN A 183 4.23 -8.33 -12.04
CA GLN A 183 4.96 -7.07 -12.19
C GLN A 183 4.07 -5.83 -12.29
N THR A 184 2.96 -5.91 -13.01
CA THR A 184 2.12 -4.72 -13.30
C THR A 184 1.12 -4.39 -12.20
N HIS A 185 0.68 -5.39 -11.43
CA HIS A 185 -0.37 -5.21 -10.42
C HIS A 185 0.09 -5.57 -9.01
N ILE A 186 0.65 -6.78 -8.82
CA ILE A 186 0.94 -7.32 -7.48
C ILE A 186 2.11 -6.60 -6.82
N LEU A 187 3.26 -6.53 -7.49
CA LEU A 187 4.45 -5.89 -6.92
C LEU A 187 4.24 -4.42 -6.56
N PRO A 188 3.55 -3.59 -7.39
CA PRO A 188 3.20 -2.22 -6.99
C PRO A 188 2.37 -2.16 -5.70
N MET A 189 1.36 -3.02 -5.55
CA MET A 189 0.53 -3.06 -4.33
C MET A 189 1.36 -3.43 -3.08
N ILE A 190 2.25 -4.42 -3.19
CA ILE A 190 3.13 -4.83 -2.08
C ILE A 190 4.09 -3.69 -1.69
N ARG A 191 4.63 -2.97 -2.67
CA ARG A 191 5.50 -1.80 -2.43
C ARG A 191 4.74 -0.67 -1.74
N GLU A 192 3.52 -0.39 -2.17
CA GLU A 192 2.64 0.63 -1.56
C GLU A 192 2.29 0.32 -0.10
N ALA A 193 2.16 -0.97 0.22
CA ALA A 193 1.95 -1.45 1.59
C ALA A 193 3.22 -1.38 2.46
N ASN A 194 4.36 -0.93 1.92
CA ASN A 194 5.67 -0.91 2.59
C ASN A 194 6.07 -2.30 3.15
N ILE A 195 5.84 -3.33 2.34
CA ILE A 195 6.20 -4.72 2.62
C ILE A 195 7.41 -5.10 1.76
N SER A 196 8.43 -5.68 2.39
CA SER A 196 9.59 -6.23 1.68
C SER A 196 9.24 -7.60 1.11
N TYR A 197 9.77 -7.93 -0.05
CA TYR A 197 9.49 -9.21 -0.68
C TYR A 197 10.72 -9.78 -1.40
N ASN A 198 10.76 -11.10 -1.55
CA ASN A 198 11.64 -11.79 -2.48
C ASN A 198 10.77 -12.55 -3.49
N LEU A 199 11.01 -12.33 -4.78
CA LEU A 199 10.26 -12.97 -5.86
C LEU A 199 11.10 -14.07 -6.47
N ILE A 200 10.61 -15.31 -6.39
CA ILE A 200 11.22 -16.47 -7.02
C ILE A 200 10.30 -16.99 -8.12
N GLN A 201 10.87 -17.10 -9.32
CA GLN A 201 10.21 -17.70 -10.46
C GLN A 201 10.46 -19.21 -10.45
N THR A 202 9.38 -19.99 -10.50
CA THR A 202 9.51 -21.45 -10.62
C THR A 202 9.74 -21.84 -12.08
N GLU A 203 10.61 -22.83 -12.27
CA GLU A 203 11.09 -23.23 -13.60
C GLU A 203 10.56 -24.58 -14.06
N ARG A 204 10.24 -25.47 -13.12
CA ARG A 204 9.77 -26.84 -13.38
C ARG A 204 8.84 -27.34 -12.29
N GLN A 205 8.19 -28.47 -12.55
CA GLN A 205 7.39 -29.17 -11.56
C GLN A 205 8.25 -29.57 -10.34
N ASN A 206 7.66 -29.46 -9.15
CA ASN A 206 8.29 -29.69 -7.84
C ASN A 206 9.41 -28.71 -7.46
N HIS A 207 9.72 -27.70 -8.28
CA HIS A 207 10.74 -26.71 -7.92
C HIS A 207 10.32 -25.94 -6.66
N ALA A 208 9.04 -25.56 -6.51
CA ALA A 208 8.59 -24.85 -5.32
C ALA A 208 8.68 -25.73 -4.06
N ARG A 209 8.36 -27.03 -4.20
CA ARG A 209 8.47 -28.01 -3.13
C ARG A 209 9.91 -28.12 -2.61
N GLU A 210 10.87 -28.26 -3.52
CA GLU A 210 12.31 -28.34 -3.18
C GLU A 210 12.80 -27.05 -2.51
N LEU A 211 12.45 -25.88 -3.07
CA LEU A 211 12.81 -24.57 -2.50
C LEU A 211 12.28 -24.40 -1.08
N ILE A 212 11.00 -24.71 -0.85
CA ILE A 212 10.36 -24.56 0.47
C ILE A 212 10.97 -25.52 1.49
N ARG A 213 11.41 -26.70 1.06
CA ARG A 213 12.09 -27.66 1.95
C ARG A 213 13.44 -27.13 2.45
N GLU A 214 14.13 -26.34 1.64
CA GLU A 214 15.50 -25.88 1.93
C GLU A 214 15.56 -24.47 2.52
N ILE A 215 14.57 -23.61 2.24
CA ILE A 215 14.60 -22.20 2.67
C ILE A 215 14.45 -22.04 4.19
N SER A 216 15.07 -21.01 4.75
CA SER A 216 14.85 -20.60 6.15
C SER A 216 13.49 -19.89 6.30
N LEU A 217 12.46 -20.63 6.74
CA LEU A 217 11.11 -20.09 6.97
C LEU A 217 11.03 -18.98 8.04
N PRO A 218 11.80 -19.01 9.15
CA PRO A 218 11.75 -17.96 10.17
C PRO A 218 12.09 -16.55 9.69
N GLU A 219 12.73 -16.43 8.51
CA GLU A 219 13.06 -15.13 7.91
C GLU A 219 11.85 -14.44 7.24
N TRP A 220 10.77 -15.18 7.01
CA TRP A 220 9.60 -14.76 6.26
C TRP A 220 8.37 -14.68 7.16
N ASP A 221 7.61 -13.60 7.00
CA ASP A 221 6.32 -13.42 7.69
C ASP A 221 5.17 -14.11 6.95
N GLY A 222 5.42 -14.61 5.73
CA GLY A 222 4.45 -15.37 4.95
C GLY A 222 4.92 -15.70 3.54
N ILE A 223 4.26 -16.68 2.94
CA ILE A 223 4.49 -17.15 1.57
C ILE A 223 3.28 -16.78 0.74
N ILE A 224 3.49 -16.12 -0.39
CA ILE A 224 2.44 -15.73 -1.34
C ILE A 224 2.67 -16.44 -2.66
N ILE A 225 1.65 -17.15 -3.10
CA ILE A 225 1.68 -18.01 -4.29
C ILE A 225 0.94 -17.31 -5.42
N ILE A 226 1.64 -17.05 -6.52
CA ILE A 226 1.12 -16.35 -7.70
C ILE A 226 1.02 -17.36 -8.84
N SER A 227 -0.05 -18.15 -8.82
CA SER A 227 -0.30 -19.25 -9.77
C SER A 227 -1.75 -19.74 -9.63
N GLY A 228 -2.02 -21.01 -9.94
CA GLY A 228 -3.23 -21.73 -9.57
C GLY A 228 -2.98 -22.74 -8.45
N ASP A 229 -3.94 -23.64 -8.25
CA ASP A 229 -3.96 -24.60 -7.12
C ASP A 229 -2.75 -25.57 -7.11
N GLY A 230 -2.15 -25.88 -8.26
CA GLY A 230 -1.01 -26.81 -8.36
C GLY A 230 0.26 -26.32 -7.65
N LEU A 231 0.59 -25.03 -7.76
CA LEU A 231 1.77 -24.48 -7.08
C LEU A 231 1.58 -24.44 -5.55
N LEU A 232 0.36 -24.21 -5.10
CA LEU A 232 0.02 -24.32 -3.68
C LEU A 232 0.23 -25.74 -3.16
N HIS A 233 -0.19 -26.75 -3.91
CA HIS A 233 0.02 -28.13 -3.53
C HIS A 233 1.52 -28.45 -3.34
N GLU A 234 2.38 -27.98 -4.26
CA GLU A 234 3.83 -28.13 -4.11
C GLU A 234 4.38 -27.46 -2.85
N VAL A 235 3.93 -26.24 -2.53
CA VAL A 235 4.36 -25.51 -1.34
C VAL A 235 3.94 -26.22 -0.05
N ILE A 236 2.68 -26.67 0.04
CA ILE A 236 2.18 -27.37 1.24
C ILE A 236 2.93 -28.68 1.46
N ASN A 237 3.13 -29.48 0.41
CA ASN A 237 3.93 -30.71 0.52
C ASN A 237 5.37 -30.41 0.91
N GLY A 238 5.97 -29.35 0.34
CA GLY A 238 7.31 -28.88 0.70
C GLY A 238 7.42 -28.52 2.18
N LEU A 239 6.39 -27.90 2.78
CA LEU A 239 6.35 -27.61 4.21
C LEU A 239 6.23 -28.89 5.06
N MET A 240 5.40 -29.84 4.62
CA MET A 240 5.14 -31.10 5.34
C MET A 240 6.33 -32.08 5.32
N GLU A 241 7.21 -31.98 4.33
CA GLU A 241 8.39 -32.84 4.19
C GLU A 241 9.60 -32.38 5.00
N ARG A 242 9.50 -31.22 5.64
CA ARG A 242 10.58 -30.71 6.46
C ARG A 242 10.66 -31.43 7.80
N PRO A 243 11.86 -31.55 8.40
CA PRO A 243 11.99 -32.08 9.75
C PRO A 243 11.24 -31.23 10.79
N ASP A 244 11.13 -29.92 10.56
CA ASP A 244 10.42 -28.95 11.39
C ASP A 244 8.97 -28.68 10.93
N TRP A 245 8.32 -29.66 10.25
CA TRP A 245 7.02 -29.48 9.61
C TRP A 245 5.93 -28.91 10.52
N GLU A 246 5.89 -29.29 11.81
CA GLU A 246 4.89 -28.82 12.78
C GLU A 246 4.95 -27.30 12.97
N GLN A 247 6.14 -26.72 12.85
CA GLN A 247 6.34 -25.28 12.92
C GLN A 247 6.23 -24.65 11.53
N ALA A 248 6.76 -25.31 10.51
CA ALA A 248 6.72 -24.86 9.13
C ALA A 248 5.29 -24.63 8.63
N ILE A 249 4.36 -25.56 8.93
CA ILE A 249 2.97 -25.51 8.47
C ILE A 249 2.17 -24.35 9.08
N LYS A 250 2.65 -23.75 10.18
CA LYS A 250 2.05 -22.55 10.80
C LYS A 250 2.42 -21.27 10.05
N THR A 251 3.36 -21.32 9.11
CA THR A 251 3.72 -20.18 8.27
C THR A 251 2.50 -19.74 7.45
N PRO A 252 2.10 -18.45 7.49
CA PRO A 252 0.97 -17.98 6.71
C PRO A 252 1.19 -18.17 5.20
N VAL A 253 0.25 -18.82 4.52
CA VAL A 253 0.25 -18.99 3.06
C VAL A 253 -0.93 -18.26 2.45
N GLY A 254 -0.66 -17.42 1.44
CA GLY A 254 -1.65 -16.73 0.64
C GLY A 254 -1.60 -17.15 -0.83
N ILE A 255 -2.74 -17.13 -1.50
CA ILE A 255 -2.83 -17.42 -2.94
C ILE A 255 -3.38 -16.20 -3.69
N LEU A 256 -2.69 -15.81 -4.77
CA LEU A 256 -3.11 -14.81 -5.73
C LEU A 256 -3.42 -15.52 -7.05
N PRO A 257 -4.71 -15.58 -7.45
CA PRO A 257 -5.14 -16.39 -8.58
C PRO A 257 -4.63 -15.80 -9.89
N CYS A 258 -3.63 -16.46 -10.48
CA CYS A 258 -3.11 -16.17 -11.82
C CYS A 258 -3.12 -17.43 -12.72
N GLY A 259 -3.67 -18.54 -12.22
CA GLY A 259 -3.79 -19.81 -12.93
C GLY A 259 -5.12 -19.99 -13.68
N SER A 260 -5.26 -21.17 -14.31
CA SER A 260 -6.52 -21.64 -14.90
C SER A 260 -7.44 -22.29 -13.88
N GLY A 261 -6.89 -23.01 -12.90
CA GLY A 261 -7.58 -23.52 -11.72
C GLY A 261 -7.31 -22.64 -10.50
N ASN A 262 -8.35 -21.94 -10.03
CA ASN A 262 -8.30 -21.01 -8.89
C ASN A 262 -9.41 -21.35 -7.87
N ALA A 263 -9.71 -22.63 -7.69
CA ALA A 263 -10.84 -23.06 -6.88
C ALA A 263 -10.66 -22.61 -5.43
N LEU A 264 -9.45 -22.76 -4.87
CA LEU A 264 -9.20 -22.34 -3.50
C LEU A 264 -9.30 -20.83 -3.34
N ALA A 265 -8.70 -20.06 -4.25
CA ALA A 265 -8.78 -18.60 -4.20
C ALA A 265 -10.24 -18.12 -4.28
N GLY A 266 -11.06 -18.76 -5.11
CA GLY A 266 -12.50 -18.51 -5.20
C GLY A 266 -13.24 -18.81 -3.91
N SER A 267 -12.98 -19.96 -3.29
CA SER A 267 -13.58 -20.35 -2.00
C SER A 267 -13.18 -19.39 -0.87
N ILE A 268 -11.90 -19.04 -0.77
CA ILE A 268 -11.42 -18.06 0.22
C ILE A 268 -12.12 -16.72 0.01
N ASN A 269 -12.19 -16.23 -1.23
CA ASN A 269 -12.88 -14.97 -1.51
C ASN A 269 -14.37 -15.03 -1.14
N HIS A 270 -15.05 -16.15 -1.42
CA HIS A 270 -16.45 -16.33 -1.04
C HIS A 270 -16.66 -16.30 0.49
N HIS A 271 -15.73 -16.87 1.26
CA HIS A 271 -15.81 -16.87 2.72
C HIS A 271 -15.33 -15.57 3.37
N ALA A 272 -14.38 -14.86 2.75
CA ALA A 272 -13.74 -13.67 3.29
C ALA A 272 -14.43 -12.35 2.88
N GLY A 273 -15.27 -12.35 1.83
CA GLY A 273 -16.07 -11.19 1.37
C GLY A 273 -15.43 -10.37 0.25
#